data_AF-A0A669D6V1-F1
#
_entry.id   AF-A0A669D6V1-F1
#
_cell.length_a   1.000
_cell.length_b   1.000
_cell.length_c   1.000
_cell.angle_alpha   90.00
_cell.angle_beta   90.00
_cell.angle_gamma   90.00
#
_symmetry.space_group_name_H-M   'P 1'
#
loop_
_entity.id
_entity.type
_entity.pdbx_description
1 polymer ?
#
loop_
_entity_poly.entity_id
_entity_poly.type
_entity_poly.pdbx_seq_one_letter_code
_entity_poly.pdbx_strand_id
1 'polypeptide(L)'
;MKMKVWVLLLVLSSVPCVSADGLYEMNSVSGCSDTDGENVLILDDEVVWYADFNKQKGVDSLPAFADHPGFEGKYEEAVANQQICRQNLKMARLAMKDFPKEHELRVHQTVKSCWIHCFLQMKEKSFSCDRATMQWSLFLLLLMGQCVFITCHLYEYHFIKEEMSWDEARAYCREKYTDLAKVFDLTDMTRLQDSAQSQTEAWIGLYNITGGDNRRWHWSLPGEEYTENKTCWGAGEPNDGAYPENCVMTRDKWDDYPCTYTLQFICFDDTMKDNKMFHLIETSVTWTQAQSYCRQHHTDLASGLNQIYSEEFKKLQDSTALWIGLFRDSWRWSDGSNFSFRYWDMDSFNDGLNNRTCATTLLERSGRWSSAGCDQRKPFFCYDDKLILIRENKKWEEALNYCRENYNDLVSISNPEEQRWVQERAKNASTPFVWLGLHYSCTARLWLWVTDYVVCYERWASGGKTEDCDMSAAMTTGGQHEWVSQRKNETFNFICIKH
;
A
#
# COMPACT_ATOMS: atom_id res chain seq x y z
N MET A 1 61.37 51.54 -1.89
CA MET A 1 60.10 51.40 -1.12
C MET A 1 59.06 50.84 -2.08
N LYS A 2 58.72 49.55 -1.97
CA LYS A 2 57.55 49.04 -1.20
C LYS A 2 56.26 49.78 -1.62
N MET A 3 55.22 49.14 -2.18
CA MET A 3 54.92 47.72 -2.34
C MET A 3 53.92 47.58 -3.51
N LYS A 4 54.22 46.64 -4.41
CA LYS A 4 53.43 46.24 -5.60
C LYS A 4 52.08 45.66 -5.16
N VAL A 5 50.91 46.04 -5.67
CA VAL A 5 50.30 46.09 -7.02
C VAL A 5 49.14 45.10 -7.08
N TRP A 6 47.95 45.68 -7.22
CA TRP A 6 46.76 45.32 -8.03
C TRP A 6 46.10 43.94 -7.86
N VAL A 7 44.87 43.91 -7.32
CA VAL A 7 43.54 43.95 -8.00
C VAL A 7 43.02 42.53 -8.27
N LEU A 8 41.99 42.10 -7.54
CA LEU A 8 40.62 41.96 -8.05
C LEU A 8 39.66 41.62 -6.89
N LEU A 9 38.53 42.33 -6.85
CA LEU A 9 37.36 42.08 -5.98
C LEU A 9 36.83 40.64 -6.23
N LEU A 10 36.30 39.91 -5.25
CA LEU A 10 34.97 40.10 -4.67
C LEU A 10 34.82 39.35 -3.32
N VAL A 11 34.71 40.12 -2.21
CA VAL A 11 33.50 40.25 -1.35
C VAL A 11 32.46 39.12 -1.53
N LEU A 12 31.92 38.41 -0.54
CA LEU A 12 31.90 38.42 0.94
C LEU A 12 31.28 37.04 1.30
N SER A 13 31.56 36.42 2.43
CA SER A 13 30.82 36.80 3.65
C SER A 13 31.35 36.02 4.85
N SER A 14 31.54 36.77 5.92
CA SER A 14 31.82 36.33 7.27
C SER A 14 30.68 35.45 7.81
N VAL A 15 31.01 34.22 8.22
CA VAL A 15 30.19 33.41 9.13
C VAL A 15 30.78 33.55 10.54
N PRO A 16 30.00 34.00 11.54
CA PRO A 16 30.42 33.93 12.93
C PRO A 16 30.32 32.48 13.44
N CYS A 17 31.30 32.11 14.24
CA CYS A 17 31.46 30.82 14.90
C CYS A 17 30.24 30.49 15.79
N VAL A 18 29.72 29.27 15.68
CA VAL A 18 28.80 28.67 16.66
C VAL A 18 29.50 27.40 17.16
N SER A 19 29.81 27.34 18.45
CA SER A 19 30.23 26.11 19.13
C SER A 19 28.99 25.25 19.39
N ALA A 20 29.00 24.01 18.90
CA ALA A 20 28.01 23.00 19.25
C ALA A 20 28.67 21.99 20.19
N ASP A 21 28.36 22.06 21.48
CA ASP A 21 28.54 20.94 22.40
C ASP A 21 27.39 19.97 22.14
N GLY A 22 27.64 18.97 21.28
CA GLY A 22 26.72 17.84 21.06
C GLY A 22 26.83 16.83 22.20
N LEU A 23 25.70 16.37 22.72
CA LEU A 23 25.61 15.24 23.64
C LEU A 23 25.89 13.95 22.86
N TYR A 24 27.03 13.30 23.12
CA TYR A 24 27.40 12.01 22.53
C TYR A 24 26.49 10.89 23.07
N GLU A 25 25.92 10.05 22.19
CA GLU A 25 25.12 8.88 22.56
C GLU A 25 25.98 7.60 22.54
N MET A 26 26.05 6.91 23.68
CA MET A 26 26.79 5.65 23.82
C MET A 26 25.84 4.46 23.86
N ASN A 27 25.98 3.56 22.88
CA ASN A 27 25.17 2.35 22.70
C ASN A 27 26.01 1.08 22.87
N SER A 28 25.39 -0.01 23.32
CA SER A 28 26.06 -1.32 23.47
C SER A 28 25.25 -2.44 22.82
N VAL A 29 25.91 -3.28 22.03
CA VAL A 29 25.29 -4.45 21.38
C VAL A 29 25.93 -5.72 21.94
N SER A 30 25.11 -6.68 22.37
CA SER A 30 25.58 -7.99 22.82
C SER A 30 24.72 -9.11 22.23
N GLY A 31 25.36 -10.17 21.76
CA GLY A 31 24.68 -11.31 21.13
C GLY A 31 25.50 -12.59 21.25
N CYS A 32 24.87 -13.75 21.25
CA CYS A 32 25.57 -15.03 21.38
C CYS A 32 24.94 -16.13 20.51
N SER A 33 25.75 -17.13 20.18
CA SER A 33 25.31 -18.44 19.69
C SER A 33 25.87 -19.55 20.58
N ASP A 34 25.64 -20.82 20.22
CA ASP A 34 26.24 -21.94 20.95
C ASP A 34 27.78 -21.92 20.90
N THR A 35 28.35 -21.38 19.81
CA THR A 35 29.78 -21.42 19.51
C THR A 35 30.43 -20.06 19.63
N ASP A 36 29.70 -19.00 19.30
CA ASP A 36 30.25 -17.66 19.07
C ASP A 36 29.60 -16.62 19.99
N GLY A 37 30.19 -15.44 20.03
CA GLY A 37 29.76 -14.33 20.87
C GLY A 37 30.18 -12.99 20.28
N GLU A 38 29.35 -11.97 20.49
CA GLU A 38 29.59 -10.59 20.06
C GLU A 38 29.29 -9.64 21.22
N ASN A 39 30.18 -8.65 21.42
CA ASN A 39 29.95 -7.53 22.33
C ASN A 39 30.69 -6.30 21.80
N VAL A 40 29.96 -5.21 21.57
CA VAL A 40 30.44 -3.99 20.91
C VAL A 40 29.90 -2.76 21.63
N LEU A 41 30.75 -1.73 21.76
CA LEU A 41 30.39 -0.39 22.20
C LEU A 41 30.48 0.58 21.02
N ILE A 42 29.43 1.39 20.87
CA ILE A 42 29.23 2.34 19.79
C ILE A 42 29.04 3.73 20.40
N LEU A 43 29.70 4.75 19.84
CA LEU A 43 29.54 6.15 20.20
C LEU A 43 29.24 6.93 18.92
N ASP A 44 28.10 7.63 18.86
CA ASP A 44 27.67 8.40 17.68
C ASP A 44 27.80 7.62 16.35
N ASP A 45 27.26 6.40 16.34
CA ASP A 45 27.29 5.45 15.22
C ASP A 45 28.68 4.90 14.83
N GLU A 46 29.74 5.20 15.58
CA GLU A 46 31.07 4.62 15.40
C GLU A 46 31.39 3.55 16.45
N VAL A 47 31.95 2.41 16.01
CA VAL A 47 32.42 1.37 16.92
C VAL A 47 33.70 1.86 17.59
N VAL A 48 33.64 2.05 18.90
CA VAL A 48 34.77 2.53 19.71
C VAL A 48 35.49 1.39 20.43
N TRP A 49 34.80 0.28 20.68
CA TRP A 49 35.39 -0.91 21.28
C TRP A 49 34.62 -2.19 20.96
N TYR A 50 35.30 -3.33 20.88
CA TYR A 50 34.66 -4.65 20.81
C TYR A 50 35.44 -5.74 21.55
N ALA A 51 34.73 -6.80 21.96
CA ALA A 51 35.34 -7.99 22.54
C ALA A 51 35.77 -8.98 21.43
N ASP A 52 37.08 -9.22 21.29
CA ASP A 52 37.60 -10.31 20.46
C ASP A 52 37.71 -11.57 21.32
N PHE A 53 36.65 -12.39 21.32
CA PHE A 53 36.60 -13.64 22.09
C PHE A 53 37.60 -14.70 21.60
N ASN A 54 38.01 -14.63 20.32
CA ASN A 54 39.01 -15.54 19.76
C ASN A 54 40.40 -15.21 20.28
N LYS A 55 40.74 -13.92 20.36
CA LYS A 55 42.02 -13.43 20.91
C LYS A 55 42.01 -13.18 22.41
N GLN A 56 40.88 -13.43 23.05
CA GLN A 56 40.64 -13.25 24.47
C GLN A 56 40.98 -11.85 25.01
N LYS A 57 40.58 -10.81 24.27
CA LYS A 57 40.87 -9.43 24.67
C LYS A 57 39.82 -8.44 24.15
N GLY A 58 39.69 -7.32 24.85
CA GLY A 58 39.03 -6.13 24.33
C GLY A 58 39.91 -5.45 23.28
N VAL A 59 39.31 -4.94 22.22
CA VAL A 59 39.98 -4.20 21.16
C VAL A 59 39.37 -2.81 21.10
N ASP A 60 40.19 -1.82 21.39
CA ASP A 60 39.89 -0.42 21.10
C ASP A 60 40.05 -0.18 19.59
N SER A 61 38.98 0.28 18.96
CA SER A 61 38.90 0.49 17.51
C SER A 61 39.09 1.94 17.10
N LEU A 62 39.29 2.86 18.05
CA LEU A 62 39.54 4.25 17.74
C LEU A 62 40.92 4.44 17.08
N PRO A 63 41.07 5.42 16.17
CA PRO A 63 42.36 5.77 15.60
C PRO A 63 43.31 6.33 16.67
N ALA A 64 44.62 6.12 16.51
CA ALA A 64 45.65 6.56 17.47
C ALA A 64 45.71 8.09 17.73
N PHE A 65 45.01 8.90 16.93
CA PHE A 65 44.91 10.35 17.10
C PHE A 65 43.66 10.76 17.91
N ALA A 66 42.75 9.83 18.23
CA ALA A 66 41.54 10.08 19.00
C ALA A 66 41.79 9.83 20.50
N ASP A 67 41.01 10.50 21.35
CA ASP A 67 41.05 10.26 22.79
C ASP A 67 40.40 8.91 23.10
N HIS A 68 41.19 7.98 23.62
CA HIS A 68 40.77 6.62 23.92
C HIS A 68 40.10 6.52 25.29
N PRO A 69 38.82 6.11 25.38
CA PRO A 69 38.18 5.84 26.65
C PRO A 69 38.84 4.65 27.37
N GLY A 70 38.94 4.69 28.69
CA GLY A 70 39.45 3.56 29.47
C GLY A 70 38.45 2.40 29.50
N PHE A 71 38.69 1.34 28.72
CA PHE A 71 37.83 0.15 28.66
C PHE A 71 38.29 -1.00 29.57
N GLU A 72 38.96 -0.69 30.68
CA GLU A 72 39.46 -1.71 31.62
C GLU A 72 38.28 -2.48 32.25
N GLY A 73 38.37 -3.81 32.28
CA GLY A 73 37.30 -4.69 32.80
C GLY A 73 36.15 -4.99 31.83
N LYS A 74 36.09 -4.33 30.66
CA LYS A 74 34.99 -4.51 29.69
C LYS A 74 35.00 -5.85 28.98
N TYR A 75 36.19 -6.43 28.79
CA TYR A 75 36.31 -7.75 28.19
C TYR A 75 35.77 -8.84 29.13
N GLU A 76 36.06 -8.75 30.42
CA GLU A 76 35.57 -9.65 31.45
C GLU A 76 34.04 -9.56 31.59
N GLU A 77 33.49 -8.35 31.55
CA GLU A 77 32.05 -8.12 31.51
C GLU A 77 31.41 -8.76 30.26
N ALA A 78 32.06 -8.63 29.10
CA ALA A 78 31.59 -9.24 27.87
C ALA A 78 31.57 -10.78 27.95
N VAL A 79 32.59 -11.39 28.56
CA VAL A 79 32.62 -12.85 28.79
C VAL A 79 31.49 -13.30 29.71
N ALA A 80 31.20 -12.55 30.78
CA ALA A 80 30.09 -12.87 31.68
C ALA A 80 28.72 -12.81 30.96
N ASN A 81 28.50 -11.77 30.15
CA ASN A 81 27.24 -11.61 29.39
C ASN A 81 27.05 -12.73 28.36
N GLN A 82 28.13 -13.22 27.73
CA GLN A 82 28.06 -14.37 26.82
C GLN A 82 27.57 -15.65 27.50
N GLN A 83 28.01 -15.90 28.73
CA GLN A 83 27.57 -17.07 29.50
C GLN A 83 26.07 -17.01 29.81
N ILE A 84 25.57 -15.85 30.21
CA ILE A 84 24.14 -15.63 30.49
C ILE A 84 23.30 -15.84 29.23
N CYS A 85 23.72 -15.26 28.11
CA CYS A 85 23.02 -15.38 26.84
C CYS A 85 22.92 -16.84 26.38
N ARG A 86 24.02 -17.62 26.48
CA ARG A 86 24.02 -19.05 26.12
C ARG A 86 23.11 -19.88 27.03
N GLN A 87 23.07 -19.56 28.32
CA GLN A 87 22.15 -20.19 29.26
C GLN A 87 20.68 -19.95 28.84
N ASN A 88 20.33 -18.72 28.45
CA ASN A 88 19.00 -18.36 28.00
C ASN A 88 18.60 -19.08 26.71
N LEU A 89 19.52 -19.17 25.73
CA LEU A 89 19.28 -19.93 24.49
C LEU A 89 19.00 -21.41 24.75
N LYS A 90 19.75 -22.02 25.69
CA LYS A 90 19.52 -23.41 26.09
C LYS A 90 18.14 -23.62 26.70
N MET A 91 17.68 -22.67 27.53
CA MET A 91 16.34 -22.70 28.12
C MET A 91 15.24 -22.51 27.08
N ALA A 92 15.43 -21.59 26.12
CA ALA A 92 14.49 -21.39 25.02
C ALA A 92 14.33 -22.65 24.15
N ARG A 93 15.43 -23.36 23.85
CA ARG A 93 15.38 -24.63 23.11
C ARG A 93 14.63 -25.73 23.83
N LEU A 94 14.79 -25.82 25.16
CA LEU A 94 14.03 -26.77 25.96
C LEU A 94 12.53 -26.44 25.93
N ALA A 95 12.16 -25.16 26.00
CA ALA A 95 10.77 -24.71 25.90
C ALA A 95 10.16 -24.96 24.51
N MET A 96 10.97 -24.95 23.45
CA MET A 96 10.52 -25.13 22.07
C MET A 96 10.50 -26.59 21.57
N LYS A 97 10.94 -27.55 22.40
CA LYS A 97 11.09 -28.97 21.99
C LYS A 97 9.75 -29.66 21.68
N ASP A 98 8.66 -29.20 22.27
CA ASP A 98 7.32 -29.81 22.16
C ASP A 98 6.34 -28.99 21.30
N PHE A 99 6.84 -28.07 20.46
CA PHE A 99 5.99 -27.26 19.58
C PHE A 99 5.47 -28.06 18.36
N PRO A 100 4.17 -27.97 17.98
CA PRO A 100 3.58 -28.75 16.89
C PRO A 100 4.14 -28.40 15.49
N LYS A 101 4.38 -29.43 14.67
CA LYS A 101 5.04 -29.34 13.34
C LYS A 101 4.24 -28.62 12.24
N GLU A 102 2.95 -28.33 12.42
CA GLU A 102 2.16 -27.62 11.39
C GLU A 102 2.59 -26.16 11.16
N HIS A 103 3.35 -25.58 12.09
CA HIS A 103 3.94 -24.25 11.93
C HIS A 103 5.35 -24.22 11.29
N GLU A 104 5.94 -25.38 10.93
CA GLU A 104 7.30 -25.45 10.33
C GLU A 104 7.41 -24.74 8.97
N LEU A 105 6.33 -24.69 8.17
CA LEU A 105 6.37 -24.11 6.82
C LEU A 105 6.59 -22.59 6.79
N ARG A 106 6.21 -21.86 7.86
CA ARG A 106 6.27 -20.39 7.89
C ARG A 106 7.61 -19.87 8.42
N VAL A 107 8.22 -20.56 9.39
CA VAL A 107 9.52 -20.16 9.97
C VAL A 107 10.69 -20.58 9.08
N HIS A 108 10.58 -21.71 8.37
CA HIS A 108 11.64 -22.19 7.50
C HIS A 108 11.82 -21.32 6.23
N GLN A 109 10.77 -20.61 5.78
CA GLN A 109 10.86 -19.63 4.70
C GLN A 109 11.59 -18.34 5.12
N THR A 110 11.38 -17.85 6.34
CA THR A 110 12.09 -16.67 6.89
C THR A 110 13.56 -16.95 7.21
N VAL A 111 13.89 -18.16 7.67
CA VAL A 111 15.29 -18.54 7.97
C VAL A 111 16.07 -18.92 6.70
N LYS A 112 15.42 -19.54 5.69
CA LYS A 112 16.04 -19.78 4.38
C LYS A 112 16.27 -18.50 3.58
N SER A 113 15.38 -17.49 3.68
CA SER A 113 15.58 -16.20 3.00
C SER A 113 16.82 -15.47 3.50
N CYS A 114 17.13 -15.56 4.79
CA CYS A 114 18.30 -14.94 5.41
C CYS A 114 19.62 -15.64 5.01
N TRP A 115 19.61 -16.98 4.90
CA TRP A 115 20.80 -17.77 4.53
C TRP A 115 21.18 -17.65 3.04
N ILE A 116 20.18 -17.51 2.14
CA ILE A 116 20.40 -17.46 0.69
C ILE A 116 20.91 -16.08 0.24
N HIS A 117 20.51 -15.00 0.91
CA HIS A 117 21.02 -13.66 0.62
C HIS A 117 22.54 -13.54 0.89
N CYS A 118 23.05 -14.21 1.95
CA CYS A 118 24.49 -14.34 2.19
C CYS A 118 25.19 -15.17 1.10
N PHE A 119 24.56 -16.22 0.57
CA PHE A 119 25.20 -17.15 -0.37
C PHE A 119 25.24 -16.62 -1.82
N LEU A 120 24.24 -15.85 -2.26
CA LEU A 120 24.19 -15.30 -3.62
C LEU A 120 25.12 -14.10 -3.82
N GLN A 121 25.37 -13.28 -2.78
CA GLN A 121 26.37 -12.20 -2.85
C GLN A 121 27.84 -12.70 -2.88
N MET A 122 28.10 -13.96 -2.52
CA MET A 122 29.46 -14.53 -2.55
C MET A 122 29.91 -15.02 -3.93
N LYS A 123 29.01 -15.19 -4.91
CA LYS A 123 29.32 -15.91 -6.16
C LYS A 123 29.89 -15.07 -7.32
N GLU A 124 29.96 -13.74 -7.20
CA GLU A 124 30.40 -12.87 -8.30
C GLU A 124 31.79 -12.24 -8.17
N LYS A 125 32.60 -12.59 -7.16
CA LYS A 125 33.98 -12.08 -7.07
C LYS A 125 34.99 -13.18 -6.83
N SER A 126 35.53 -13.74 -7.91
CA SER A 126 36.86 -14.34 -7.86
C SER A 126 37.91 -13.23 -7.81
N PHE A 127 38.40 -12.87 -6.63
CA PHE A 127 39.69 -12.19 -6.50
C PHE A 127 40.49 -12.78 -5.34
N SER A 128 41.79 -12.86 -5.59
CA SER A 128 42.84 -13.49 -4.81
C SER A 128 42.91 -13.09 -3.34
N CYS A 129 43.44 -14.02 -2.55
CA CYS A 129 43.88 -13.95 -1.16
C CYS A 129 44.43 -12.58 -0.73
N ASP A 130 43.72 -11.90 0.18
CA ASP A 130 44.24 -11.46 1.50
C ASP A 130 43.21 -10.57 2.23
N ARG A 131 43.02 -10.87 3.52
CA ARG A 131 42.54 -9.98 4.61
C ARG A 131 41.24 -9.17 4.35
N ALA A 132 40.08 -9.78 4.59
CA ALA A 132 38.82 -9.03 4.74
C ALA A 132 37.80 -9.78 5.62
N THR A 133 37.58 -9.32 6.85
CA THR A 133 36.54 -9.83 7.76
C THR A 133 36.05 -8.72 8.69
N MET A 134 35.42 -7.67 8.14
CA MET A 134 34.54 -6.76 8.89
C MET A 134 33.70 -5.93 7.91
N GLN A 135 32.71 -6.56 7.27
CA GLN A 135 31.77 -5.83 6.40
C GLN A 135 30.38 -6.47 6.29
N TRP A 136 30.13 -7.58 7.00
CA TRP A 136 28.91 -8.38 6.84
C TRP A 136 27.75 -7.94 7.75
N SER A 137 28.03 -7.32 8.90
CA SER A 137 27.00 -6.99 9.90
C SER A 137 26.17 -5.74 9.56
N LEU A 138 26.74 -4.75 8.86
CA LEU A 138 25.98 -3.58 8.36
C LEU A 138 25.00 -3.96 7.24
N PHE A 139 25.33 -4.97 6.42
CA PHE A 139 24.50 -5.39 5.30
C PHE A 139 23.22 -6.13 5.74
N LEU A 140 23.26 -6.89 6.85
CA LEU A 140 22.10 -7.63 7.35
C LEU A 140 21.02 -6.72 7.96
N LEU A 141 21.42 -5.61 8.60
CA LEU A 141 20.50 -4.61 9.15
C LEU A 141 19.84 -3.75 8.05
N LEU A 142 20.54 -3.48 6.95
CA LEU A 142 19.97 -2.82 5.77
C LEU A 142 18.94 -3.69 5.04
N LEU A 143 19.09 -5.01 5.03
CA LEU A 143 18.18 -5.93 4.31
C LEU A 143 16.87 -6.24 5.05
N MET A 144 16.89 -6.29 6.38
CA MET A 144 15.67 -6.45 7.18
C MET A 144 14.86 -5.14 7.30
N GLY A 145 15.50 -3.99 7.07
CA GLY A 145 14.87 -2.68 6.99
C GLY A 145 14.27 -2.32 5.62
N GLN A 146 14.50 -3.13 4.58
CA GLN A 146 14.10 -2.80 3.20
C GLN A 146 12.66 -3.16 2.80
N CYS A 147 11.90 -3.92 3.60
CA CYS A 147 10.41 -3.94 3.43
C CYS A 147 9.76 -2.68 4.07
N VAL A 148 10.53 -1.69 4.56
CA VAL A 148 10.01 -0.54 5.31
C VAL A 148 10.43 0.77 4.61
N PHE A 149 9.43 1.41 3.97
CA PHE A 149 9.42 2.77 3.40
C PHE A 149 9.97 3.02 1.98
N ILE A 150 9.39 2.38 0.96
CA ILE A 150 9.23 3.06 -0.33
C ILE A 150 7.74 3.10 -0.65
N THR A 151 7.08 4.20 -0.31
CA THR A 151 5.73 4.46 -0.82
C THR A 151 5.86 4.89 -2.28
N CYS A 152 5.86 3.92 -3.19
CA CYS A 152 5.62 4.23 -4.60
C CYS A 152 4.14 4.61 -4.74
N HIS A 153 3.80 5.87 -4.45
CA HIS A 153 2.46 6.37 -4.69
C HIS A 153 2.22 6.44 -6.21
N LEU A 154 1.34 5.57 -6.74
CA LEU A 154 1.02 5.53 -8.17
C LEU A 154 0.12 6.68 -8.63
N TYR A 155 -0.51 7.40 -7.70
CA TYR A 155 -1.13 8.70 -7.94
C TYR A 155 -0.39 9.82 -7.23
N GLU A 156 -0.16 10.89 -7.99
CA GLU A 156 0.33 12.16 -7.47
C GLU A 156 -0.78 13.20 -7.66
N TYR A 157 -1.21 13.84 -6.58
CA TYR A 157 -2.26 14.85 -6.61
C TYR A 157 -1.64 16.25 -6.69
N HIS A 158 -2.19 17.09 -7.56
CA HIS A 158 -1.73 18.45 -7.79
C HIS A 158 -2.86 19.42 -7.50
N PHE A 159 -2.67 20.29 -6.50
CA PHE A 159 -3.63 21.34 -6.19
C PHE A 159 -3.40 22.58 -7.05
N ILE A 160 -4.43 22.96 -7.82
CA ILE A 160 -4.42 24.08 -8.76
C ILE A 160 -5.30 25.19 -8.18
N LYS A 161 -4.69 26.37 -7.92
CA LYS A 161 -5.35 27.48 -7.22
C LYS A 161 -6.23 28.33 -8.14
N GLU A 162 -6.05 28.22 -9.45
CA GLU A 162 -6.83 28.94 -10.44
C GLU A 162 -8.31 28.54 -10.41
N GLU A 163 -9.20 29.54 -10.39
CA GLU A 163 -10.63 29.28 -10.36
C GLU A 163 -11.20 29.04 -11.77
N MET A 164 -11.74 27.85 -11.98
CA MET A 164 -12.33 27.43 -13.26
C MET A 164 -13.68 26.74 -13.05
N SER A 165 -14.54 26.77 -14.07
CA SER A 165 -15.69 25.87 -14.12
C SER A 165 -15.22 24.41 -14.18
N TRP A 166 -16.08 23.46 -13.83
CA TRP A 166 -15.68 22.05 -13.76
C TRP A 166 -15.18 21.52 -15.12
N ASP A 167 -15.85 21.88 -16.21
CA ASP A 167 -15.44 21.46 -17.56
C ASP A 167 -14.11 22.10 -18.00
N GLU A 168 -13.89 23.38 -17.67
CA GLU A 168 -12.60 24.07 -17.92
C GLU A 168 -11.47 23.42 -17.09
N ALA A 169 -11.72 23.14 -15.82
CA ALA A 169 -10.76 22.48 -14.92
C ALA A 169 -10.40 21.07 -15.43
N ARG A 170 -11.39 20.30 -15.90
CA ARG A 170 -11.15 19.00 -16.55
C ARG A 170 -10.30 19.13 -17.80
N ALA A 171 -10.61 20.09 -18.67
CA ALA A 171 -9.83 20.34 -19.88
C ALA A 171 -8.38 20.69 -19.53
N TYR A 172 -8.17 21.57 -18.55
CA TYR A 172 -6.85 21.92 -18.05
C TYR A 172 -6.08 20.71 -17.53
N CYS A 173 -6.71 19.87 -16.69
CA CYS A 173 -6.06 18.67 -16.18
C CYS A 173 -5.70 17.68 -17.28
N ARG A 174 -6.55 17.49 -18.30
CA ARG A 174 -6.24 16.60 -19.43
C ARG A 174 -5.18 17.14 -20.38
N GLU A 175 -4.98 18.46 -20.40
CA GLU A 175 -3.95 19.08 -21.21
C GLU A 175 -2.57 18.93 -20.56
N LYS A 176 -2.49 19.04 -19.22
CA LYS A 176 -1.22 19.13 -18.49
C LYS A 176 -0.88 17.92 -17.60
N TYR A 177 -1.89 17.15 -17.22
CA TYR A 177 -1.83 16.02 -16.29
C TYR A 177 -2.65 14.85 -16.88
N THR A 178 -3.09 13.90 -16.06
CA THR A 178 -3.96 12.81 -16.52
C THR A 178 -5.43 13.24 -16.62
N ASP A 179 -6.06 13.66 -15.53
CA ASP A 179 -7.45 14.17 -15.47
C ASP A 179 -7.66 14.88 -14.12
N LEU A 180 -8.89 15.34 -13.84
CA LEU A 180 -9.30 15.75 -12.49
C LEU A 180 -9.15 14.60 -11.50
N ALA A 181 -8.82 14.95 -10.25
CA ALA A 181 -8.52 13.99 -9.20
C ALA A 181 -9.66 12.99 -8.98
N LYS A 182 -9.29 11.71 -8.93
CA LYS A 182 -10.15 10.62 -8.48
C LYS A 182 -9.73 10.13 -7.11
N VAL A 183 -10.66 9.54 -6.38
CA VAL A 183 -10.43 9.06 -5.02
C VAL A 183 -10.98 7.65 -4.87
N PHE A 184 -10.12 6.71 -4.48
CA PHE A 184 -10.53 5.33 -4.21
C PHE A 184 -10.89 5.05 -2.76
N ASP A 185 -10.24 5.69 -1.80
CA ASP A 185 -10.38 5.40 -0.37
C ASP A 185 -9.98 6.60 0.50
N LEU A 186 -9.93 6.39 1.82
CA LEU A 186 -9.53 7.41 2.79
C LEU A 186 -8.03 7.77 2.70
N THR A 187 -7.17 6.87 2.24
CA THR A 187 -5.75 7.18 2.03
C THR A 187 -5.58 8.18 0.89
N ASP A 188 -6.28 7.97 -0.22
CA ASP A 188 -6.32 8.92 -1.34
C ASP A 188 -6.90 10.27 -0.90
N MET A 189 -7.94 10.27 -0.06
CA MET A 189 -8.48 11.51 0.51
C MET A 189 -7.45 12.28 1.33
N THR A 190 -6.70 11.58 2.20
CA THR A 190 -5.69 12.20 3.05
C THR A 190 -4.58 12.83 2.21
N ARG A 191 -4.09 12.12 1.18
CA ARG A 191 -3.09 12.64 0.23
C ARG A 191 -3.59 13.89 -0.50
N LEU A 192 -4.84 13.87 -0.95
CA LEU A 192 -5.47 15.01 -1.60
C LEU A 192 -5.53 16.22 -0.66
N GLN A 193 -5.91 16.01 0.61
CA GLN A 193 -5.94 17.06 1.62
C GLN A 193 -4.56 17.64 1.94
N ASP A 194 -3.54 16.79 2.10
CA ASP A 194 -2.18 17.22 2.42
C ASP A 194 -1.58 18.12 1.34
N SER A 195 -2.00 17.92 0.09
CA SER A 195 -1.58 18.78 -1.04
C SER A 195 -2.27 20.15 -1.08
N ALA A 196 -3.28 20.40 -0.24
CA ALA A 196 -4.09 21.61 -0.22
C ALA A 196 -3.86 22.45 1.05
N GLN A 197 -3.03 23.50 0.94
CA GLN A 197 -2.83 24.44 2.03
C GLN A 197 -3.95 25.50 2.04
N SER A 198 -4.82 25.43 3.05
CA SER A 198 -5.75 26.48 3.52
C SER A 198 -6.87 26.95 2.57
N GLN A 199 -7.48 26.06 1.80
CA GLN A 199 -8.64 26.38 0.94
C GLN A 199 -9.93 25.76 1.51
N THR A 200 -11.09 26.24 1.06
CA THR A 200 -12.39 25.72 1.50
C THR A 200 -12.86 24.58 0.58
N GLU A 201 -13.12 24.90 -0.68
CA GLU A 201 -13.69 23.95 -1.63
C GLU A 201 -12.84 23.83 -2.90
N ALA A 202 -12.76 22.64 -3.47
CA ALA A 202 -12.07 22.42 -4.74
C ALA A 202 -12.68 21.31 -5.58
N TRP A 203 -12.67 21.46 -6.90
CA TRP A 203 -13.17 20.44 -7.82
C TRP A 203 -12.39 19.14 -7.74
N ILE A 204 -13.14 18.05 -7.77
CA ILE A 204 -12.65 16.69 -8.01
C ILE A 204 -13.33 16.12 -9.27
N GLY A 205 -12.83 15.01 -9.80
CA GLY A 205 -13.29 14.43 -11.06
C GLY A 205 -14.65 13.75 -11.00
N LEU A 206 -15.34 13.75 -9.86
CA LEU A 206 -16.63 13.09 -9.72
C LEU A 206 -17.75 13.99 -10.26
N TYR A 207 -18.59 13.45 -11.13
CA TYR A 207 -19.74 14.14 -11.72
C TYR A 207 -20.93 13.19 -11.84
N ASN A 208 -22.15 13.73 -11.83
CA ASN A 208 -23.39 12.99 -11.88
C ASN A 208 -23.91 12.90 -13.31
N ILE A 209 -24.29 11.68 -13.74
CA ILE A 209 -25.02 11.46 -14.98
C ILE A 209 -26.48 11.18 -14.64
N THR A 210 -27.38 12.07 -15.07
CA THR A 210 -28.81 11.93 -14.84
C THR A 210 -29.41 10.82 -15.71
N GLY A 211 -30.47 10.18 -15.21
CA GLY A 211 -31.22 9.13 -15.91
C GLY A 211 -31.04 7.74 -15.31
N GLY A 212 -32.14 6.98 -15.26
CA GLY A 212 -32.20 5.66 -14.61
C GLY A 212 -31.28 4.62 -15.24
N ASP A 213 -31.21 4.59 -16.57
CA ASP A 213 -30.47 3.60 -17.38
C ASP A 213 -28.95 3.66 -17.21
N ASN A 214 -28.44 4.80 -16.73
CA ASN A 214 -27.00 5.01 -16.57
C ASN A 214 -26.49 4.59 -15.19
N ARG A 215 -27.36 4.26 -14.23
CA ARG A 215 -26.96 3.89 -12.87
C ARG A 215 -26.31 2.49 -12.81
N ARG A 216 -25.35 2.30 -11.91
CA ARG A 216 -24.60 1.04 -11.77
C ARG A 216 -24.51 0.63 -10.31
N TRP A 217 -24.59 -0.68 -10.07
CA TRP A 217 -24.43 -1.28 -8.75
C TRP A 217 -22.97 -1.30 -8.31
N HIS A 218 -22.74 -0.95 -7.05
CA HIS A 218 -21.44 -0.88 -6.41
C HIS A 218 -21.54 -1.35 -4.96
N TRP A 219 -20.49 -2.00 -4.47
CA TRP A 219 -20.30 -2.22 -3.04
C TRP A 219 -19.63 -1.00 -2.41
N SER A 220 -20.05 -0.61 -1.21
CA SER A 220 -19.52 0.57 -0.52
C SER A 220 -18.03 0.40 -0.24
N LEU A 221 -17.61 -0.79 0.18
CA LEU A 221 -16.21 -1.11 0.39
C LEU A 221 -15.44 -1.08 -0.94
N PRO A 222 -14.38 -0.26 -1.06
CA PRO A 222 -13.59 -0.19 -2.28
C PRO A 222 -12.91 -1.52 -2.61
N GLY A 223 -12.90 -1.89 -3.89
CA GLY A 223 -12.26 -3.11 -4.37
C GLY A 223 -13.15 -4.37 -4.36
N GLU A 224 -14.32 -4.32 -3.72
CA GLU A 224 -15.34 -5.36 -3.84
C GLU A 224 -16.19 -5.13 -5.10
N GLU A 225 -16.18 -6.11 -6.01
CA GLU A 225 -16.90 -6.01 -7.27
C GLU A 225 -18.32 -6.57 -7.18
N TYR A 226 -19.28 -5.82 -7.71
CA TYR A 226 -20.62 -6.35 -7.94
C TYR A 226 -20.62 -7.19 -9.21
N THR A 227 -21.08 -8.44 -9.11
CA THR A 227 -21.28 -9.32 -10.27
C THR A 227 -22.74 -9.72 -10.38
N GLU A 228 -23.38 -9.35 -11.48
CA GLU A 228 -24.83 -9.51 -11.70
C GLU A 228 -25.30 -10.98 -11.64
N ASN A 229 -24.45 -11.93 -12.03
CA ASN A 229 -24.76 -13.35 -12.02
C ASN A 229 -24.64 -14.02 -10.63
N LYS A 230 -24.26 -13.27 -9.59
CA LYS A 230 -24.12 -13.76 -8.22
C LYS A 230 -24.95 -12.89 -7.26
N THR A 231 -26.27 -12.92 -7.42
CA THR A 231 -27.18 -12.03 -6.69
C THR A 231 -28.22 -12.80 -5.87
N CYS A 232 -28.79 -12.14 -4.86
CA CYS A 232 -29.84 -12.69 -3.99
C CYS A 232 -31.16 -11.92 -4.06
N TRP A 233 -31.45 -11.31 -5.21
CA TRP A 233 -32.62 -10.45 -5.35
C TRP A 233 -33.94 -11.16 -5.02
N GLY A 234 -34.85 -10.41 -4.41
CA GLY A 234 -36.26 -10.75 -4.27
C GLY A 234 -36.93 -11.01 -5.62
N ALA A 235 -38.09 -11.64 -5.59
CA ALA A 235 -38.84 -11.86 -6.82
C ALA A 235 -39.41 -10.51 -7.32
N GLY A 236 -38.99 -10.07 -8.50
CA GLY A 236 -39.40 -8.77 -9.06
C GLY A 236 -38.42 -7.63 -8.78
N GLU A 237 -37.30 -7.92 -8.11
CA GLU A 237 -36.22 -6.96 -7.82
C GLU A 237 -35.00 -7.19 -8.72
N PRO A 238 -34.15 -6.16 -8.96
CA PRO A 238 -34.33 -4.77 -8.53
C PRO A 238 -35.31 -3.99 -9.40
N ASN A 239 -36.02 -3.01 -8.83
CA ASN A 239 -36.94 -2.15 -9.57
C ASN A 239 -36.81 -0.65 -9.21
N ASP A 240 -37.76 0.16 -9.66
CA ASP A 240 -37.93 1.52 -9.15
C ASP A 240 -39.44 1.75 -9.00
N GLY A 241 -39.84 2.17 -7.81
CA GLY A 241 -41.16 2.73 -7.55
C GLY A 241 -41.32 4.17 -8.07
N ALA A 242 -42.03 5.01 -7.29
CA ALA A 242 -42.22 6.42 -7.62
C ALA A 242 -40.96 7.28 -7.44
N TYR A 243 -39.95 6.76 -6.74
CA TYR A 243 -38.68 7.41 -6.45
C TYR A 243 -37.53 6.44 -6.71
N PRO A 244 -36.31 6.92 -7.00
CA PRO A 244 -35.15 6.07 -7.20
C PRO A 244 -34.85 5.19 -5.98
N GLU A 245 -34.75 3.88 -6.21
CA GLU A 245 -34.44 2.87 -5.18
C GLU A 245 -32.96 2.49 -5.27
N ASN A 246 -32.10 3.39 -4.78
CA ASN A 246 -30.66 3.29 -5.01
C ASN A 246 -29.90 2.52 -3.93
N CYS A 247 -30.53 2.06 -2.86
CA CYS A 247 -29.84 1.44 -1.73
C CYS A 247 -30.43 0.08 -1.42
N VAL A 248 -29.60 -0.88 -0.99
CA VAL A 248 -30.07 -2.24 -0.75
C VAL A 248 -30.19 -2.53 0.73
N MET A 249 -31.33 -3.08 1.09
CA MET A 249 -31.52 -3.70 2.39
C MET A 249 -31.58 -5.22 2.24
N THR A 250 -31.25 -5.93 3.31
CA THR A 250 -31.31 -7.39 3.36
C THR A 250 -32.07 -7.85 4.60
N ARG A 251 -32.88 -8.90 4.42
CA ARG A 251 -33.49 -9.69 5.50
C ARG A 251 -33.21 -11.18 5.31
N ASP A 252 -33.68 -11.71 4.20
CA ASP A 252 -33.46 -13.08 3.71
C ASP A 252 -33.04 -13.07 2.23
N LYS A 253 -33.59 -12.09 1.49
CA LYS A 253 -33.20 -11.70 0.14
C LYS A 253 -32.84 -10.21 0.11
N TRP A 254 -32.32 -9.77 -1.02
CA TRP A 254 -32.04 -8.35 -1.27
C TRP A 254 -33.22 -7.72 -1.97
N ASP A 255 -33.61 -6.54 -1.50
CA ASP A 255 -34.50 -5.65 -2.25
C ASP A 255 -33.86 -4.25 -2.31
N ASP A 256 -33.98 -3.58 -3.45
CA ASP A 256 -33.58 -2.19 -3.55
C ASP A 256 -34.66 -1.29 -2.97
N TYR A 257 -34.21 -0.19 -2.38
CA TYR A 257 -35.01 0.62 -1.49
C TYR A 257 -34.55 2.07 -1.53
N PRO A 258 -35.44 3.05 -1.23
CA PRO A 258 -35.03 4.44 -1.29
C PRO A 258 -34.05 4.75 -0.15
N CYS A 259 -32.90 5.32 -0.49
CA CYS A 259 -31.81 5.60 0.44
C CYS A 259 -32.19 6.54 1.59
N THR A 260 -33.29 7.28 1.45
CA THR A 260 -33.82 8.25 2.42
C THR A 260 -34.57 7.61 3.59
N TYR A 261 -34.93 6.33 3.49
CA TYR A 261 -35.56 5.60 4.60
C TYR A 261 -34.54 5.27 5.69
N THR A 262 -35.01 5.07 6.91
CA THR A 262 -34.13 4.75 8.04
C THR A 262 -34.21 3.28 8.41
N LEU A 263 -33.07 2.61 8.49
CA LEU A 263 -32.95 1.20 8.91
C LEU A 263 -31.70 1.03 9.78
N GLN A 264 -31.67 -0.05 10.56
CA GLN A 264 -30.48 -0.54 11.23
C GLN A 264 -29.46 -1.04 10.20
N PHE A 265 -28.22 -1.20 10.60
CA PHE A 265 -27.14 -1.47 9.64
C PHE A 265 -25.99 -2.27 10.26
N ILE A 266 -25.21 -2.92 9.41
CA ILE A 266 -24.05 -3.72 9.83
C ILE A 266 -22.77 -3.09 9.31
N CYS A 267 -21.87 -2.74 10.23
CA CYS A 267 -20.50 -2.36 9.91
C CYS A 267 -19.59 -3.58 9.86
N PHE A 268 -18.56 -3.50 9.03
CA PHE A 268 -17.54 -4.51 8.82
C PHE A 268 -16.17 -3.96 9.21
N ASP A 269 -15.34 -4.81 9.81
CA ASP A 269 -13.94 -4.54 10.10
C ASP A 269 -13.02 -5.58 9.45
N ASP A 270 -12.11 -5.10 8.59
CA ASP A 270 -11.08 -5.91 7.96
C ASP A 270 -9.82 -5.95 8.85
N THR A 271 -9.88 -6.71 9.95
CA THR A 271 -8.66 -6.97 10.73
C THR A 271 -7.89 -8.14 10.09
N MET A 272 -6.61 -7.91 9.79
CA MET A 272 -5.63 -8.83 9.18
C MET A 272 -6.11 -10.27 8.92
N LYS A 273 -6.33 -10.60 7.63
CA LYS A 273 -6.55 -11.89 6.92
C LYS A 273 -7.47 -12.97 7.53
N ASP A 274 -7.54 -13.15 8.84
CA ASP A 274 -8.18 -14.32 9.47
C ASP A 274 -9.22 -13.97 10.56
N ASN A 275 -9.53 -12.68 10.82
CA ASN A 275 -10.56 -12.31 11.79
C ASN A 275 -11.43 -11.12 11.33
N LYS A 276 -12.29 -11.39 10.36
CA LYS A 276 -13.35 -10.47 9.93
C LYS A 276 -14.36 -10.29 11.04
N MET A 277 -14.63 -9.04 11.43
CA MET A 277 -15.58 -8.75 12.51
C MET A 277 -16.74 -7.92 11.96
N PHE A 278 -17.96 -8.30 12.36
CA PHE A 278 -19.19 -7.62 11.99
C PHE A 278 -19.83 -7.00 13.24
N HIS A 279 -20.37 -5.79 13.07
CA HIS A 279 -20.99 -5.02 14.15
C HIS A 279 -22.41 -4.62 13.73
N LEU A 280 -23.42 -5.18 14.40
CA LEU A 280 -24.80 -4.74 14.25
C LEU A 280 -25.00 -3.43 15.02
N ILE A 281 -25.43 -2.38 14.32
CA ILE A 281 -25.77 -1.10 14.91
C ILE A 281 -27.30 -0.98 14.96
N GLU A 282 -27.86 -0.99 16.16
CA GLU A 282 -29.32 -1.00 16.40
C GLU A 282 -30.01 0.35 16.11
N THR A 283 -29.24 1.42 15.88
CA THR A 283 -29.77 2.74 15.55
C THR A 283 -30.22 2.79 14.09
N SER A 284 -31.49 3.15 13.84
CA SER A 284 -32.00 3.32 12.49
C SER A 284 -31.65 4.67 11.90
N VAL A 285 -30.95 4.68 10.75
CA VAL A 285 -30.51 5.89 10.04
C VAL A 285 -30.61 5.69 8.52
N THR A 286 -30.46 6.75 7.73
CA THR A 286 -30.44 6.64 6.27
C THR A 286 -29.22 5.88 5.78
N TRP A 287 -29.27 5.31 4.56
CA TRP A 287 -28.16 4.50 4.05
C TRP A 287 -26.83 5.28 4.03
N THR A 288 -26.86 6.53 3.56
CA THR A 288 -25.66 7.38 3.51
C THR A 288 -25.14 7.72 4.92
N GLN A 289 -26.03 7.91 5.90
CA GLN A 289 -25.66 8.10 7.30
C GLN A 289 -25.00 6.84 7.88
N ALA A 290 -25.56 5.66 7.58
CA ALA A 290 -25.03 4.37 8.00
C ALA A 290 -23.60 4.15 7.45
N GLN A 291 -23.40 4.42 6.16
CA GLN A 291 -22.08 4.34 5.53
C GLN A 291 -21.08 5.30 6.18
N SER A 292 -21.46 6.56 6.38
CA SER A 292 -20.59 7.54 7.02
C SER A 292 -20.22 7.14 8.45
N TYR A 293 -21.17 6.56 9.20
CA TYR A 293 -20.88 6.04 10.55
C TYR A 293 -19.88 4.90 10.49
N CYS A 294 -20.11 3.89 9.64
CA CYS A 294 -19.21 2.75 9.55
C CYS A 294 -17.79 3.16 9.15
N ARG A 295 -17.62 4.09 8.21
CA ARG A 295 -16.27 4.56 7.82
C ARG A 295 -15.57 5.41 8.88
N GLN A 296 -16.34 6.00 9.80
CA GLN A 296 -15.78 6.80 10.90
C GLN A 296 -15.34 5.94 12.08
N HIS A 297 -15.99 4.79 12.30
CA HIS A 297 -15.80 3.96 13.49
C HIS A 297 -15.27 2.55 13.21
N HIS A 298 -15.36 2.10 11.96
CA HIS A 298 -15.07 0.76 11.45
C HIS A 298 -14.44 0.88 10.04
N THR A 299 -14.39 -0.22 9.26
CA THR A 299 -13.91 -0.19 7.86
C THR A 299 -14.96 0.39 6.90
N ASP A 300 -16.13 -0.24 6.78
CA ASP A 300 -17.26 0.23 5.95
C ASP A 300 -18.55 -0.54 6.32
N LEU A 301 -19.68 -0.26 5.67
CA LEU A 301 -20.83 -1.16 5.66
C LEU A 301 -20.43 -2.52 5.10
N ALA A 302 -21.01 -3.59 5.64
CA ALA A 302 -20.81 -4.95 5.14
C ALA A 302 -21.04 -5.02 3.62
N SER A 303 -20.00 -5.43 2.90
CA SER A 303 -19.88 -5.26 1.45
C SER A 303 -19.27 -6.48 0.80
N GLY A 304 -19.75 -6.86 -0.37
CA GLY A 304 -19.23 -8.03 -1.05
C GLY A 304 -19.90 -9.32 -0.56
N LEU A 305 -20.01 -10.26 -1.49
CA LEU A 305 -20.80 -11.48 -1.31
C LEU A 305 -20.25 -12.39 -0.21
N ASN A 306 -18.93 -12.48 -0.14
CA ASN A 306 -18.22 -13.25 0.88
C ASN A 306 -18.51 -12.76 2.30
N GLN A 307 -18.80 -11.46 2.48
CA GLN A 307 -19.11 -10.89 3.79
C GLN A 307 -20.55 -11.22 4.20
N ILE A 308 -21.52 -10.95 3.33
CA ILE A 308 -22.95 -11.06 3.66
C ILE A 308 -23.50 -12.49 3.69
N TYR A 309 -22.76 -13.47 3.16
CA TYR A 309 -23.11 -14.89 3.27
C TYR A 309 -22.34 -15.66 4.35
N SER A 310 -21.46 -14.98 5.08
CA SER A 310 -20.74 -15.57 6.21
C SER A 310 -21.71 -15.99 7.33
N GLU A 311 -21.33 -17.01 8.10
CA GLU A 311 -22.16 -17.50 9.21
C GLU A 311 -22.23 -16.47 10.35
N GLU A 312 -21.18 -15.67 10.53
CA GLU A 312 -21.11 -14.56 11.47
C GLU A 312 -22.14 -13.48 11.12
N PHE A 313 -22.22 -13.09 9.85
CA PHE A 313 -23.19 -12.10 9.38
C PHE A 313 -24.62 -12.59 9.61
N LYS A 314 -24.93 -13.85 9.26
CA LYS A 314 -26.28 -14.42 9.45
C LYS A 314 -26.69 -14.50 10.93
N LYS A 315 -25.76 -14.75 11.85
CA LYS A 315 -26.04 -14.77 13.30
C LYS A 315 -26.41 -13.41 13.87
N LEU A 316 -25.96 -12.32 13.25
CA LEU A 316 -26.31 -10.95 13.65
C LEU A 316 -27.67 -10.51 13.07
N GLN A 317 -28.15 -11.20 12.03
CA GLN A 317 -29.37 -10.85 11.32
C GLN A 317 -30.58 -11.61 11.90
N ASP A 318 -31.19 -11.05 12.95
CA ASP A 318 -32.36 -11.63 13.64
C ASP A 318 -33.70 -11.39 12.89
N SER A 319 -33.73 -11.61 11.57
CA SER A 319 -34.89 -11.40 10.68
C SER A 319 -35.36 -9.94 10.51
N THR A 320 -34.58 -8.96 10.97
CA THR A 320 -34.81 -7.53 10.71
C THR A 320 -34.25 -7.13 9.33
N ALA A 321 -34.84 -6.10 8.72
CA ALA A 321 -34.31 -5.52 7.49
C ALA A 321 -33.15 -4.57 7.84
N LEU A 322 -32.00 -4.79 7.24
CA LEU A 322 -30.75 -4.09 7.55
C LEU A 322 -30.15 -3.46 6.29
N TRP A 323 -29.58 -2.26 6.41
CA TRP A 323 -28.74 -1.71 5.35
C TRP A 323 -27.45 -2.53 5.20
N ILE A 324 -27.10 -2.81 3.94
CA ILE A 324 -25.79 -3.33 3.53
C ILE A 324 -25.12 -2.37 2.56
N GLY A 325 -23.84 -2.58 2.29
CA GLY A 325 -23.04 -1.68 1.46
C GLY A 325 -23.40 -1.67 -0.04
N LEU A 326 -24.39 -2.42 -0.52
CA LEU A 326 -24.76 -2.41 -1.94
C LEU A 326 -25.62 -1.18 -2.28
N PHE A 327 -25.16 -0.39 -3.25
CA PHE A 327 -25.86 0.81 -3.72
C PHE A 327 -25.74 0.99 -5.23
N ARG A 328 -26.70 1.69 -5.83
CA ARG A 328 -26.84 1.95 -7.26
C ARG A 328 -26.64 3.43 -7.53
N ASP A 329 -25.54 3.76 -8.17
CA ASP A 329 -25.05 5.13 -8.23
C ASP A 329 -25.12 5.75 -9.62
N SER A 330 -25.36 7.06 -9.67
CA SER A 330 -25.33 7.93 -10.86
C SER A 330 -24.03 8.74 -11.00
N TRP A 331 -23.18 8.78 -9.98
CA TRP A 331 -21.90 9.50 -10.02
C TRP A 331 -20.77 8.71 -10.68
N ARG A 332 -19.97 9.36 -11.54
CA ARG A 332 -18.88 8.78 -12.32
C ARG A 332 -17.62 9.64 -12.21
N TRP A 333 -16.46 9.01 -12.29
CA TRP A 333 -15.19 9.73 -12.41
C TRP A 333 -14.96 10.17 -13.85
N SER A 334 -14.43 11.39 -14.03
CA SER A 334 -14.17 12.00 -15.34
C SER A 334 -13.23 11.18 -16.20
N ASP A 335 -12.27 10.48 -15.58
CA ASP A 335 -11.31 9.60 -16.23
C ASP A 335 -11.89 8.24 -16.66
N GLY A 336 -13.15 7.97 -16.32
CA GLY A 336 -13.85 6.72 -16.60
C GLY A 336 -13.57 5.58 -15.62
N SER A 337 -12.82 5.81 -14.55
CA SER A 337 -12.62 4.81 -13.49
C SER A 337 -13.93 4.47 -12.77
N ASN A 338 -14.03 3.23 -12.29
CA ASN A 338 -15.28 2.68 -11.76
C ASN A 338 -15.24 2.46 -10.23
N PHE A 339 -14.64 3.40 -9.50
CA PHE A 339 -14.50 3.29 -8.06
C PHE A 339 -15.81 3.55 -7.31
N SER A 340 -16.07 2.73 -6.29
CA SER A 340 -17.30 2.76 -5.50
C SER A 340 -17.26 3.66 -4.27
N PHE A 341 -16.09 4.20 -3.93
CA PHE A 341 -15.93 5.00 -2.71
C PHE A 341 -16.71 6.31 -2.75
N ARG A 342 -17.52 6.57 -1.73
CA ARG A 342 -18.31 7.81 -1.59
C ARG A 342 -18.11 8.45 -0.23
N TYR A 343 -17.61 9.68 -0.21
CA TYR A 343 -17.30 10.37 1.04
C TYR A 343 -18.09 11.66 1.20
N TRP A 344 -19.39 11.58 0.96
CA TRP A 344 -20.30 12.74 0.99
C TRP A 344 -20.40 13.37 2.37
N ASP A 345 -20.57 14.69 2.37
CA ASP A 345 -20.91 15.48 3.53
C ASP A 345 -22.43 15.43 3.78
N MET A 346 -22.80 14.96 4.96
CA MET A 346 -24.20 14.65 5.29
C MET A 346 -25.10 15.88 5.42
N ASP A 347 -24.53 17.05 5.74
CA ASP A 347 -25.30 18.29 5.89
C ASP A 347 -25.68 18.90 4.52
N SER A 348 -24.95 18.52 3.46
CA SER A 348 -25.10 19.10 2.13
C SER A 348 -25.57 18.11 1.05
N PHE A 349 -25.47 16.80 1.29
CA PHE A 349 -25.84 15.79 0.32
C PHE A 349 -27.37 15.55 0.26
N ASN A 350 -27.91 15.53 -0.96
CA ASN A 350 -29.27 15.13 -1.24
C ASN A 350 -29.29 14.20 -2.45
N ASP A 351 -29.70 12.95 -2.23
CA ASP A 351 -29.71 11.90 -3.24
C ASP A 351 -30.84 12.14 -4.27
N GLY A 352 -30.48 12.66 -5.44
CA GLY A 352 -31.33 12.53 -6.64
C GLY A 352 -32.29 13.67 -6.99
N LEU A 353 -32.21 14.86 -6.37
CA LEU A 353 -33.15 15.96 -6.66
C LEU A 353 -32.50 17.34 -6.91
N ASN A 354 -31.18 17.43 -7.02
CA ASN A 354 -30.51 18.70 -7.28
C ASN A 354 -30.01 18.80 -8.73
N ASN A 355 -29.98 20.02 -9.25
CA ASN A 355 -29.31 20.37 -10.51
C ASN A 355 -27.78 20.46 -10.35
N ARG A 356 -27.23 20.00 -9.22
CA ARG A 356 -25.83 20.14 -8.84
C ARG A 356 -25.11 18.84 -9.21
N THR A 357 -24.64 18.78 -10.45
CA THR A 357 -24.13 17.54 -11.05
C THR A 357 -22.60 17.40 -11.01
N CYS A 358 -21.86 18.30 -10.35
CA CYS A 358 -20.41 18.22 -10.21
C CYS A 358 -19.99 18.19 -8.74
N ALA A 359 -18.96 17.41 -8.39
CA ALA A 359 -18.55 17.23 -7.00
C ALA A 359 -17.35 18.11 -6.65
N THR A 360 -17.40 18.68 -5.46
CA THR A 360 -16.29 19.39 -4.81
C THR A 360 -15.90 18.67 -3.53
N THR A 361 -14.62 18.71 -3.18
CA THR A 361 -14.18 18.38 -1.82
C THR A 361 -14.33 19.62 -0.91
N LEU A 362 -14.65 19.41 0.37
CA LEU A 362 -14.73 20.41 1.44
C LEU A 362 -13.51 20.20 2.36
N LEU A 363 -12.43 20.91 2.08
CA LEU A 363 -11.14 20.72 2.74
C LEU A 363 -11.21 21.09 4.24
N GLU A 364 -12.01 22.09 4.61
CA GLU A 364 -12.25 22.46 6.00
C GLU A 364 -13.10 21.46 6.78
N ARG A 365 -13.79 20.55 6.08
CA ARG A 365 -14.62 19.47 6.67
C ARG A 365 -14.00 18.09 6.45
N SER A 366 -12.69 18.00 6.64
CA SER A 366 -11.92 16.76 6.51
C SER A 366 -12.02 16.11 5.12
N GLY A 367 -12.17 16.92 4.07
CA GLY A 367 -12.23 16.46 2.69
C GLY A 367 -13.54 15.77 2.30
N ARG A 368 -14.60 15.91 3.10
CA ARG A 368 -15.93 15.40 2.73
C ARG A 368 -16.43 16.05 1.45
N TRP A 369 -17.26 15.37 0.69
CA TRP A 369 -17.68 15.83 -0.64
C TRP A 369 -19.02 16.55 -0.59
N SER A 370 -19.17 17.53 -1.45
CA SER A 370 -20.44 18.22 -1.69
C SER A 370 -20.70 18.28 -3.18
N SER A 371 -21.98 18.41 -3.57
CA SER A 371 -22.33 18.68 -4.96
C SER A 371 -22.38 20.18 -5.21
N ALA A 372 -22.07 20.64 -6.42
CA ALA A 372 -22.13 22.03 -6.85
C ALA A 372 -22.57 22.13 -8.32
N GLY A 373 -23.01 23.34 -8.71
CA GLY A 373 -23.27 23.65 -10.11
C GLY A 373 -21.95 23.65 -10.88
N CYS A 374 -21.91 22.94 -12.00
CA CYS A 374 -20.67 22.76 -12.79
C CYS A 374 -20.13 24.06 -13.38
N ASP A 375 -20.97 25.10 -13.47
CA ASP A 375 -20.68 26.45 -13.94
C ASP A 375 -19.96 27.33 -12.90
N GLN A 376 -19.94 26.92 -11.64
CA GLN A 376 -19.23 27.66 -10.58
C GLN A 376 -17.72 27.62 -10.81
N ARG A 377 -17.04 28.74 -10.54
CA ARG A 377 -15.57 28.81 -10.62
C ARG A 377 -14.97 28.45 -9.27
N LYS A 378 -14.06 27.47 -9.25
CA LYS A 378 -13.38 26.98 -8.04
C LYS A 378 -11.95 26.53 -8.37
N PRO A 379 -11.02 26.53 -7.40
CA PRO A 379 -9.77 25.80 -7.54
C PRO A 379 -10.06 24.29 -7.69
N PHE A 380 -9.05 23.50 -8.08
CA PHE A 380 -9.27 22.11 -8.46
C PHE A 380 -8.04 21.23 -8.27
N PHE A 381 -8.26 19.93 -8.18
CA PHE A 381 -7.18 18.94 -8.15
C PHE A 381 -7.05 18.21 -9.48
N CYS A 382 -5.84 18.16 -10.00
CA CYS A 382 -5.46 17.21 -11.04
C CYS A 382 -4.71 16.03 -10.42
N TYR A 383 -4.56 14.94 -11.17
CA TYR A 383 -3.68 13.84 -10.78
C TYR A 383 -2.84 13.32 -11.94
N ASP A 384 -1.70 12.73 -11.61
CA ASP A 384 -0.89 11.94 -12.54
C ASP A 384 -0.94 10.45 -12.20
N ASP A 385 -1.31 9.65 -13.20
CA ASP A 385 -1.30 8.19 -13.13
C ASP A 385 0.04 7.63 -13.60
N LYS A 386 0.71 6.86 -12.75
CA LYS A 386 2.00 6.24 -13.06
C LYS A 386 1.89 4.88 -13.76
N LEU A 387 0.70 4.35 -14.00
CA LEU A 387 0.52 3.06 -14.68
C LEU A 387 0.04 3.21 -16.12
N ILE A 388 0.44 2.27 -16.98
CA ILE A 388 -0.10 2.17 -18.34
C ILE A 388 -0.30 0.71 -18.74
N LEU A 389 -1.49 0.41 -19.27
CA LEU A 389 -1.78 -0.89 -19.89
C LEU A 389 -1.31 -0.87 -21.34
N ILE A 390 -0.47 -1.83 -21.70
CA ILE A 390 -0.05 -2.07 -23.08
C ILE A 390 -0.89 -3.21 -23.66
N ARG A 391 -1.70 -2.88 -24.68
CA ARG A 391 -2.61 -3.80 -25.38
C ARG A 391 -1.92 -4.60 -26.50
N GLU A 392 -0.66 -4.93 -26.32
CA GLU A 392 0.10 -5.83 -27.19
C GLU A 392 0.19 -7.21 -26.55
N ASN A 393 0.19 -8.28 -27.36
CA ASN A 393 0.35 -9.64 -26.85
C ASN A 393 1.83 -10.01 -26.95
N LYS A 394 2.50 -10.10 -25.80
CA LYS A 394 3.94 -10.43 -25.73
C LYS A 394 4.21 -11.52 -24.71
N LYS A 395 5.30 -12.25 -24.91
CA LYS A 395 5.86 -13.12 -23.87
C LYS A 395 6.34 -12.30 -22.69
N TRP A 396 6.50 -12.91 -21.53
CA TRP A 396 6.86 -12.19 -20.32
C TRP A 396 8.18 -11.39 -20.46
N GLU A 397 9.23 -12.02 -21.02
CA GLU A 397 10.53 -11.36 -21.22
C GLU A 397 10.49 -10.25 -22.28
N GLU A 398 9.69 -10.45 -23.33
CA GLU A 398 9.46 -9.43 -24.36
C GLU A 398 8.69 -8.22 -23.80
N ALA A 399 7.72 -8.47 -22.93
CA ALA A 399 6.98 -7.43 -22.21
C ALA A 399 7.88 -6.66 -21.24
N LEU A 400 8.75 -7.36 -20.50
CA LEU A 400 9.75 -6.75 -19.62
C LEU A 400 10.66 -5.79 -20.37
N ASN A 401 11.26 -6.26 -21.46
CA ASN A 401 12.16 -5.46 -22.28
C ASN A 401 11.42 -4.26 -22.88
N TYR A 402 10.20 -4.45 -23.38
CA TYR A 402 9.39 -3.34 -23.87
C TYR A 402 9.15 -2.27 -22.81
N CYS A 403 8.77 -2.66 -21.58
CA CYS A 403 8.54 -1.68 -20.51
C CYS A 403 9.82 -0.92 -20.15
N ARG A 404 10.99 -1.57 -20.11
CA ARG A 404 12.27 -0.91 -19.79
C ARG A 404 12.80 -0.01 -20.90
N GLU A 405 12.45 -0.30 -22.16
CA GLU A 405 12.85 0.50 -23.31
C GLU A 405 11.96 1.75 -23.50
N ASN A 406 10.66 1.64 -23.22
CA ASN A 406 9.68 2.69 -23.52
C ASN A 406 9.13 3.40 -22.27
N TYR A 407 9.33 2.80 -21.09
CA TYR A 407 8.84 3.25 -19.80
C TYR A 407 9.88 2.89 -18.71
N ASN A 408 9.48 2.79 -17.44
CA ASN A 408 10.39 2.45 -16.35
C ASN A 408 10.60 0.93 -16.20
N ASP A 409 9.58 0.18 -15.80
CA ASP A 409 9.65 -1.29 -15.67
C ASP A 409 8.25 -1.94 -15.72
N LEU A 410 8.18 -3.27 -15.75
CA LEU A 410 6.93 -4.00 -15.48
C LEU A 410 6.46 -3.72 -14.05
N VAL A 411 5.13 -3.64 -13.88
CA VAL A 411 4.56 -3.24 -12.60
C VAL A 411 4.84 -4.22 -11.47
N SER A 412 5.23 -3.67 -10.31
CA SER A 412 5.38 -4.40 -9.05
C SER A 412 4.24 -4.08 -8.09
N ILE A 413 3.86 -5.03 -7.23
CA ILE A 413 2.78 -4.86 -6.24
C ILE A 413 3.28 -5.26 -4.85
N SER A 414 3.45 -4.27 -3.99
CA SER A 414 4.02 -4.40 -2.65
C SER A 414 2.98 -4.30 -1.53
N ASN A 415 1.77 -3.82 -1.84
CA ASN A 415 0.72 -3.58 -0.86
C ASN A 415 -0.69 -3.66 -1.50
N PRO A 416 -1.76 -3.71 -0.67
CA PRO A 416 -3.13 -3.75 -1.17
C PRO A 416 -3.52 -2.53 -2.00
N GLU A 417 -2.91 -1.36 -1.76
CA GLU A 417 -3.18 -0.17 -2.56
C GLU A 417 -2.67 -0.33 -3.99
N GLU A 418 -1.46 -0.82 -4.18
CA GLU A 418 -0.90 -1.07 -5.51
C GLU A 418 -1.70 -2.12 -6.27
N GLN A 419 -2.18 -3.16 -5.57
CA GLN A 419 -3.08 -4.14 -6.16
C GLN A 419 -4.32 -3.48 -6.77
N ARG A 420 -4.93 -2.53 -6.03
CA ARG A 420 -6.15 -1.82 -6.47
C ARG A 420 -5.91 -1.00 -7.74
N TRP A 421 -4.73 -0.43 -7.89
CA TRP A 421 -4.39 0.39 -9.04
C TRP A 421 -4.13 -0.46 -10.28
N VAL A 422 -3.41 -1.56 -10.10
CA VAL A 422 -3.09 -2.49 -11.19
C VAL A 422 -4.35 -3.19 -11.71
N GLN A 423 -5.27 -3.60 -10.82
CA GLN A 423 -6.51 -4.26 -11.25
C GLN A 423 -7.39 -3.35 -12.12
N GLU A 424 -7.49 -2.05 -11.84
CA GLU A 424 -8.28 -1.14 -12.69
C GLU A 424 -7.73 -1.02 -14.11
N ARG A 425 -6.40 -1.11 -14.27
CA ARG A 425 -5.78 -1.16 -15.60
C ARG A 425 -6.03 -2.52 -16.24
N ALA A 426 -5.94 -3.62 -15.48
CA ALA A 426 -6.15 -4.97 -15.97
C ALA A 426 -7.55 -5.20 -16.57
N LYS A 427 -8.61 -4.57 -16.03
CA LYS A 427 -9.99 -4.65 -16.56
C LYS A 427 -10.12 -4.25 -18.02
N ASN A 428 -9.26 -3.35 -18.46
CA ASN A 428 -9.29 -2.79 -19.81
C ASN A 428 -8.45 -3.61 -20.81
N ALA A 429 -7.86 -4.73 -20.39
CA ALA A 429 -7.11 -5.62 -21.26
C ALA A 429 -8.04 -6.50 -22.11
N SER A 430 -7.56 -6.91 -23.28
CA SER A 430 -8.30 -7.81 -24.17
C SER A 430 -7.97 -9.29 -23.92
N THR A 431 -6.86 -9.56 -23.23
CA THR A 431 -6.43 -10.91 -22.84
C THR A 431 -7.07 -11.32 -21.50
N PRO A 432 -7.21 -12.63 -21.22
CA PRO A 432 -7.77 -13.11 -19.95
C PRO A 432 -6.85 -12.84 -18.74
N PHE A 433 -5.58 -12.57 -18.99
CA PHE A 433 -4.58 -12.23 -17.99
C PHE A 433 -3.75 -11.02 -18.44
N VAL A 434 -3.09 -10.35 -17.51
CA VAL A 434 -2.05 -9.34 -17.77
C VAL A 434 -0.76 -9.68 -17.05
N TRP A 435 0.39 -9.52 -17.72
CA TRP A 435 1.68 -9.75 -17.08
C TRP A 435 1.97 -8.73 -15.98
N LEU A 436 2.50 -9.23 -14.87
CA LEU A 436 3.11 -8.46 -13.79
C LEU A 436 4.63 -8.64 -13.83
N GLY A 437 5.36 -7.77 -13.13
CA GLY A 437 6.81 -7.87 -12.98
C GLY A 437 7.28 -8.99 -12.04
N LEU A 438 6.41 -9.92 -11.65
CA LEU A 438 6.74 -11.00 -10.70
C LEU A 438 7.09 -12.28 -11.46
N HIS A 439 8.24 -12.86 -11.18
CA HIS A 439 8.68 -14.11 -11.80
C HIS A 439 9.32 -15.07 -10.80
N TYR A 440 9.31 -16.37 -11.13
CA TYR A 440 10.05 -17.35 -10.34
C TYR A 440 11.52 -17.36 -10.75
N SER A 441 12.42 -17.26 -9.76
CA SER A 441 13.86 -17.36 -9.93
C SER A 441 14.34 -18.74 -9.50
N CYS A 442 14.86 -19.54 -10.44
CA CYS A 442 15.34 -20.89 -10.13
C CYS A 442 16.68 -20.92 -9.40
N THR A 443 17.49 -19.88 -9.53
CA THR A 443 18.73 -19.74 -8.78
C THR A 443 18.44 -19.45 -7.30
N ALA A 444 17.47 -18.57 -7.03
CA ALA A 444 17.06 -18.21 -5.67
C ALA A 444 16.00 -19.15 -5.08
N ARG A 445 15.32 -19.95 -5.91
CA ARG A 445 14.18 -20.81 -5.55
C ARG A 445 13.04 -20.06 -4.84
N LEU A 446 12.73 -18.87 -5.34
CA LEU A 446 11.69 -18.00 -4.81
C LEU A 446 11.17 -17.04 -5.88
N TRP A 447 10.02 -16.43 -5.60
CA TRP A 447 9.39 -15.41 -6.45
C TRP A 447 10.00 -14.03 -6.18
N LEU A 448 10.40 -13.33 -7.24
CA LEU A 448 11.00 -12.00 -7.19
C LEU A 448 10.27 -11.04 -8.12
N TRP A 449 10.14 -9.80 -7.67
CA TRP A 449 9.81 -8.69 -8.56
C TRP A 449 11.02 -8.36 -9.45
N VAL A 450 10.77 -7.78 -10.63
CA VAL A 450 11.80 -7.31 -11.58
C VAL A 450 12.73 -6.23 -11.01
N THR A 451 12.35 -5.65 -9.87
CA THR A 451 13.13 -4.73 -9.04
C THR A 451 14.05 -5.45 -8.04
N ASP A 452 14.14 -6.78 -8.13
CA ASP A 452 14.86 -7.70 -7.23
C ASP A 452 14.36 -7.73 -5.78
N TYR A 453 13.22 -7.09 -5.48
CA TYR A 453 12.58 -7.17 -4.17
C TYR A 453 11.80 -8.48 -3.97
N VAL A 454 11.82 -8.95 -2.73
CA VAL A 454 10.98 -10.08 -2.28
C VAL A 454 9.52 -9.66 -2.15
N VAL A 455 8.63 -10.65 -2.22
CA VAL A 455 7.19 -10.43 -2.17
C VAL A 455 6.73 -10.19 -0.73
N CYS A 456 6.49 -8.93 -0.32
CA CYS A 456 5.96 -8.59 1.01
C CYS A 456 4.40 -8.65 1.06
N TYR A 457 3.69 -8.60 -0.09
CA TYR A 457 2.22 -8.72 -0.21
C TYR A 457 1.85 -9.76 -1.27
N GLU A 458 0.82 -10.57 -1.02
CA GLU A 458 0.39 -11.64 -1.94
C GLU A 458 -1.13 -11.70 -2.08
N ARG A 459 -1.59 -11.86 -3.33
CA ARG A 459 -3.00 -12.12 -3.72
C ARG A 459 -3.11 -13.24 -4.75
N TRP A 460 -2.47 -14.39 -4.47
CA TRP A 460 -2.56 -15.58 -5.32
C TRP A 460 -3.96 -16.20 -5.30
N ALA A 461 -4.37 -16.78 -6.42
CA ALA A 461 -5.61 -17.55 -6.50
C ALA A 461 -5.56 -18.82 -5.63
N SER A 462 -6.74 -19.37 -5.30
CA SER A 462 -6.88 -20.56 -4.42
C SER A 462 -6.08 -21.80 -4.84
N GLY A 463 -5.71 -21.92 -6.12
CA GLY A 463 -4.82 -22.97 -6.63
C GLY A 463 -3.34 -22.83 -6.24
N GLY A 464 -2.97 -21.73 -5.58
CA GLY A 464 -1.60 -21.44 -5.17
C GLY A 464 -0.70 -20.92 -6.30
N LYS A 465 0.62 -20.91 -6.03
CA LYS A 465 1.67 -20.52 -6.97
C LYS A 465 2.52 -21.72 -7.37
N THR A 466 2.85 -21.83 -8.65
CA THR A 466 3.67 -22.92 -9.18
C THR A 466 5.14 -22.50 -9.21
N GLU A 467 5.98 -23.20 -8.45
CA GLU A 467 7.41 -22.90 -8.28
C GLU A 467 8.27 -23.59 -9.36
N ASP A 468 8.21 -23.06 -10.59
CA ASP A 468 8.94 -23.60 -11.76
C ASP A 468 9.66 -22.48 -12.53
N CYS A 469 10.83 -22.77 -13.11
CA CYS A 469 11.70 -21.82 -13.81
C CYS A 469 11.00 -21.10 -14.97
N ASP A 470 10.04 -21.76 -15.59
CA ASP A 470 9.33 -21.23 -16.75
C ASP A 470 8.07 -20.46 -16.36
N MET A 471 7.88 -20.15 -15.07
CA MET A 471 6.69 -19.46 -14.56
C MET A 471 6.93 -17.98 -14.26
N SER A 472 5.96 -17.16 -14.66
CA SER A 472 5.80 -15.77 -14.28
C SER A 472 4.37 -15.53 -13.78
N ALA A 473 4.17 -14.48 -13.00
CA ALA A 473 2.87 -14.14 -12.47
C ALA A 473 2.11 -13.27 -13.47
N ALA A 474 0.83 -13.59 -13.66
CA ALA A 474 -0.11 -12.75 -14.35
C ALA A 474 -1.33 -12.49 -13.46
N MET A 475 -1.97 -11.33 -13.63
CA MET A 475 -3.22 -11.00 -12.95
C MET A 475 -4.40 -11.35 -13.85
N THR A 476 -5.45 -11.95 -13.27
CA THR A 476 -6.73 -12.14 -13.97
C THR A 476 -7.38 -10.79 -14.32
N THR A 477 -7.90 -10.67 -15.55
CA THR A 477 -8.49 -9.40 -16.03
C THR A 477 -9.94 -9.19 -15.62
N GLY A 478 -10.61 -10.22 -15.10
CA GLY A 478 -11.92 -10.13 -14.47
C GLY A 478 -12.01 -10.98 -13.20
N GLY A 479 -13.11 -10.83 -12.46
CA GLY A 479 -13.31 -11.52 -11.19
C GLY A 479 -12.55 -10.86 -10.05
N GLN A 480 -11.83 -11.64 -9.24
CA GLN A 480 -11.18 -11.15 -8.01
C GLN A 480 -9.77 -10.57 -8.21
N HIS A 481 -9.32 -10.47 -9.47
CA HIS A 481 -8.00 -9.94 -9.85
C HIS A 481 -6.83 -10.60 -9.13
N GLU A 482 -6.98 -11.90 -8.88
CA GLU A 482 -5.98 -12.75 -8.24
C GLU A 482 -4.80 -13.02 -9.20
N TRP A 483 -3.64 -13.28 -8.61
CA TRP A 483 -2.42 -13.65 -9.31
C TRP A 483 -2.43 -15.14 -9.60
N VAL A 484 -2.02 -15.49 -10.82
CA VAL A 484 -1.90 -16.87 -11.30
C VAL A 484 -0.52 -17.08 -11.92
N SER A 485 0.04 -18.27 -11.72
CA SER A 485 1.28 -18.66 -12.40
C SER A 485 0.98 -19.04 -13.84
N GLN A 486 1.71 -18.44 -14.78
CA GLN A 486 1.59 -18.69 -16.21
C GLN A 486 2.96 -18.99 -16.80
N ARG A 487 2.98 -19.81 -17.86
CA ARG A 487 4.22 -20.12 -18.57
C ARG A 487 4.72 -18.89 -19.32
N LYS A 488 6.02 -18.60 -19.25
CA LYS A 488 6.67 -17.43 -19.84
C LYS A 488 6.52 -17.35 -21.37
N ASN A 489 6.24 -18.47 -22.03
CA ASN A 489 6.04 -18.54 -23.49
C ASN A 489 4.62 -18.17 -23.94
N GLU A 490 3.66 -18.08 -23.01
CA GLU A 490 2.33 -17.54 -23.29
C GLU A 490 2.41 -16.05 -23.60
N THR A 491 1.38 -15.52 -24.27
CA THR A 491 1.35 -14.11 -24.68
C THR A 491 0.14 -13.39 -24.12
N PHE A 492 0.38 -12.31 -23.39
CA PHE A 492 -0.66 -11.51 -22.75
C PHE A 492 -0.38 -10.02 -22.93
N ASN A 493 -1.41 -9.19 -22.69
CA ASN A 493 -1.21 -7.77 -22.40
C ASN A 493 -0.42 -7.61 -21.10
N PHE A 494 0.12 -6.43 -20.86
CA PHE A 494 1.01 -6.19 -19.73
C PHE A 494 0.96 -4.74 -19.26
N ILE A 495 1.32 -4.51 -18.01
CA ILE A 495 1.22 -3.19 -17.37
C ILE A 495 2.63 -2.70 -17.03
N CYS A 496 2.98 -1.52 -17.54
CA CYS A 496 4.23 -0.83 -17.25
C CYS A 496 4.03 0.31 -16.25
N ILE A 497 5.11 0.68 -15.57
CA ILE A 497 5.22 1.91 -14.76
C ILE A 497 5.79 3.01 -15.67
N LYS A 498 5.13 4.16 -15.77
CA LYS A 498 5.61 5.34 -16.50
C LYS A 498 6.87 5.93 -15.84
N HIS A 499 7.63 6.72 -16.61
CA HIS A 499 8.81 7.42 -16.12
C HIS A 499 8.52 8.43 -15.01
#